data_AF-A0A450WQZ4-F1
#
_entry.id   AF-A0A450WQZ4-F1
#
_cell.length_a   1.000
_cell.length_b   1.000
_cell.length_c   1.000
_cell.angle_alpha   90.00
_cell.angle_beta   90.00
_cell.angle_gamma   90.00
#
_symmetry.space_group_name_H-M   'P 1'
#
loop_
_entity.id
_entity.type
_entity.pdbx_description
1 polymer ?
#
loop_
_entity_poly.entity_id
_entity_poly.type
_entity_poly.pdbx_seq_one_letter_code
_entity_poly.pdbx_strand_id
1 'polypeptide(L)'
;MGYSEILKGTDSFRKRNEDALRKIDKIREEFEKNIDITRYGNISVFCAGSLGRGDIGEYSDLDIFILSEEKGCNVKRIDTLELLATAIDINKRLEYPEFSNDGKYLHVYSFPDMLDALGAPDDDVRNLFTARMLLLLESRPVFNDELYKKYIDRTVKKYFRDSVGKKSFRLLFLINDILRYWRTVCLNYELVRNDQSKPWRKKNINLKFSRMLTVFGTIMPLIATPSPNREAIEALTKKTPMERLAIGLDYLGDNSMEEKFKEFLDVYEEFLKLKEKMKSKPALDKSDDSRVKEMPEIFSWFLYDCLTHRKIKKYRKYLIL
;
A
#
# COMPACT_ATOMS: atom_id res chain seq x y z
N MET A 1 4.05 -10.78 -25.50
CA MET A 1 2.71 -10.48 -24.95
C MET A 1 2.90 -9.42 -23.87
N GLY A 2 2.03 -8.44 -23.70
CA GLY A 2 2.21 -7.45 -22.64
C GLY A 2 2.19 -8.10 -21.25
N TYR A 3 2.99 -7.61 -20.31
CA TYR A 3 2.99 -8.08 -18.92
C TYR A 3 1.62 -7.89 -18.27
N SER A 4 0.91 -6.80 -18.60
CA SER A 4 -0.48 -6.62 -18.16
C SER A 4 -1.44 -7.66 -18.75
N GLU A 5 -1.16 -8.17 -19.96
CA GLU A 5 -1.97 -9.25 -20.57
C GLU A 5 -1.68 -10.59 -19.90
N ILE A 6 -0.41 -10.88 -19.61
CA ILE A 6 0.00 -12.06 -18.83
C ILE A 6 -0.71 -12.07 -17.47
N LEU A 7 -0.67 -10.94 -16.74
CA LEU A 7 -1.33 -10.81 -15.44
C LEU A 7 -2.85 -10.99 -15.53
N LYS A 8 -3.50 -10.45 -16.57
CA LYS A 8 -4.95 -10.64 -16.79
C LYS A 8 -5.33 -12.10 -17.03
N GLY A 9 -4.41 -12.90 -17.59
CA GLY A 9 -4.57 -14.33 -17.77
C GLY A 9 -4.47 -15.14 -16.47
N THR A 10 -4.05 -14.53 -15.35
CA THR A 10 -3.92 -15.22 -14.06
C THR A 10 -5.20 -15.09 -13.21
N ASP A 11 -6.01 -16.15 -13.18
CA ASP A 11 -7.31 -16.16 -12.50
C ASP A 11 -7.22 -15.93 -10.98
N SER A 12 -6.15 -16.39 -10.33
CA SER A 12 -5.99 -16.36 -8.86
C SER A 12 -5.97 -14.93 -8.31
N PHE A 13 -5.19 -14.03 -8.91
CA PHE A 13 -5.12 -12.62 -8.49
C PHE A 13 -6.40 -11.86 -8.78
N ARG A 14 -7.04 -12.13 -9.93
CA ARG A 14 -8.34 -11.55 -10.27
C ARG A 14 -9.38 -11.90 -9.20
N LYS A 15 -9.50 -13.19 -8.87
CA LYS A 15 -10.45 -13.68 -7.86
C LYS A 15 -10.20 -13.07 -6.49
N ARG A 16 -8.94 -13.04 -6.01
CA ARG A 16 -8.61 -12.41 -4.71
C ARG A 16 -8.96 -10.93 -4.69
N ASN A 17 -8.74 -10.23 -5.79
CA ASN A 17 -9.09 -8.83 -5.90
C ASN A 17 -10.60 -8.60 -5.90
N GLU A 18 -11.37 -9.44 -6.61
CA GLU A 18 -12.84 -9.44 -6.56
C GLU A 18 -13.36 -9.73 -5.15
N ASP A 19 -12.77 -10.69 -4.44
CA ASP A 19 -13.10 -11.00 -3.05
C ASP A 19 -12.81 -9.80 -2.12
N ALA A 20 -11.70 -9.11 -2.34
CA ALA A 20 -11.36 -7.89 -1.61
C ALA A 20 -12.38 -6.77 -1.85
N LEU A 21 -12.79 -6.56 -3.11
CA LEU A 21 -13.81 -5.57 -3.45
C LEU A 21 -15.15 -5.90 -2.78
N ARG A 22 -15.60 -7.16 -2.82
CA ARG A 22 -16.82 -7.60 -2.14
C ARG A 22 -16.77 -7.38 -0.62
N LYS A 23 -15.61 -7.59 0.01
CA LYS A 23 -15.42 -7.28 1.44
C LYS A 23 -15.45 -5.78 1.71
N ILE A 24 -14.85 -4.98 0.83
CA ILE A 24 -14.88 -3.51 0.91
C ILE A 24 -16.30 -2.98 0.77
N ASP A 25 -17.10 -3.51 -0.15
CA ASP A 25 -18.50 -3.09 -0.32
C ASP A 25 -19.32 -3.32 0.97
N LYS A 26 -19.12 -4.45 1.65
CA LYS A 26 -19.73 -4.68 2.97
C LYS A 26 -19.26 -3.68 4.03
N ILE A 27 -17.97 -3.33 4.03
CA ILE A 27 -17.44 -2.31 4.94
C ILE A 27 -18.08 -0.96 4.63
N ARG A 28 -18.18 -0.59 3.35
CA ARG A 28 -18.82 0.65 2.89
C ARG A 28 -20.26 0.75 3.38
N GLU A 29 -21.05 -0.31 3.17
CA GLU A 29 -22.43 -0.36 3.64
C GLU A 29 -22.53 -0.14 5.15
N GLU A 30 -21.63 -0.71 5.95
CA GLU A 30 -21.62 -0.50 7.39
C GLU A 30 -21.19 0.92 7.77
N PHE A 31 -20.20 1.51 7.10
CA PHE A 31 -19.82 2.91 7.33
C PHE A 31 -20.96 3.86 6.94
N GLU A 32 -21.61 3.66 5.80
CA GLU A 32 -22.73 4.48 5.32
C GLU A 32 -23.96 4.39 6.24
N LYS A 33 -24.23 3.23 6.85
CA LYS A 33 -25.32 3.05 7.83
C LYS A 33 -25.04 3.71 9.18
N ASN A 34 -23.78 3.75 9.60
CA ASN A 34 -23.41 4.14 10.97
C ASN A 34 -22.76 5.53 11.07
N ILE A 35 -22.42 6.17 9.94
CA ILE A 35 -21.85 7.52 9.90
C ILE A 35 -22.72 8.43 9.03
N ASP A 36 -23.28 9.46 9.64
CA ASP A 36 -24.06 10.49 8.95
C ASP A 36 -23.14 11.43 8.14
N ILE A 37 -23.24 11.35 6.81
CA ILE A 37 -22.48 12.20 5.88
C ILE A 37 -22.78 13.69 6.02
N THR A 38 -23.94 14.07 6.55
CA THR A 38 -24.28 15.49 6.77
C THR A 38 -23.51 16.08 7.95
N ARG A 39 -23.23 15.26 8.97
CA ARG A 39 -22.40 15.63 10.13
C ARG A 39 -20.90 15.45 9.84
N TYR A 40 -20.53 14.35 9.19
CA TYR A 40 -19.14 13.93 8.98
C TYR A 40 -18.68 14.08 7.52
N GLY A 41 -19.27 15.00 6.76
CA GLY A 41 -18.91 15.27 5.37
C GLY A 41 -17.50 15.83 5.16
N ASN A 42 -16.85 16.29 6.24
CA ASN A 42 -15.44 16.68 6.28
C ASN A 42 -14.48 15.51 6.57
N ILE A 43 -14.99 14.28 6.71
CA ILE A 43 -14.21 13.07 6.96
C ILE A 43 -14.26 12.16 5.73
N SER A 44 -13.13 11.53 5.40
CA SER A 44 -13.06 10.38 4.51
C SER A 44 -12.36 9.23 5.18
N VAL A 45 -12.80 8.02 4.88
CA VAL A 45 -12.21 6.80 5.42
C VAL A 45 -11.74 5.93 4.28
N PHE A 46 -10.54 5.36 4.41
CA PHE A 46 -10.02 4.37 3.48
C PHE A 46 -9.52 3.14 4.23
N CYS A 47 -9.55 2.00 3.56
CA CYS A 47 -8.86 0.80 4.00
C CYS A 47 -7.51 0.66 3.29
N ALA A 48 -6.55 0.03 3.96
CA ALA A 48 -5.22 -0.28 3.44
C ALA A 48 -4.94 -1.79 3.60
N GLY A 49 -3.67 -2.18 3.64
CA GLY A 49 -3.32 -3.57 3.93
C GLY A 49 -3.72 -4.52 2.80
N SER A 50 -4.05 -5.77 3.16
CA SER A 50 -4.41 -6.77 2.15
C SER A 50 -5.71 -6.47 1.41
N LEU A 51 -6.67 -5.84 2.08
CA LEU A 51 -7.91 -5.36 1.46
C LEU A 51 -7.61 -4.35 0.36
N GLY A 52 -6.81 -3.33 0.67
CA GLY A 52 -6.46 -2.30 -0.29
C GLY A 52 -5.57 -2.78 -1.45
N ARG A 53 -4.63 -3.71 -1.17
CA ARG A 53 -3.79 -4.33 -2.22
C ARG A 53 -4.52 -5.33 -3.10
N GLY A 54 -5.68 -5.84 -2.68
CA GLY A 54 -6.40 -6.91 -3.40
C GLY A 54 -5.77 -8.29 -3.24
N ASP A 55 -4.94 -8.50 -2.21
CA ASP A 55 -4.24 -9.76 -1.92
C ASP A 55 -4.74 -10.46 -0.65
N ILE A 56 -6.06 -10.35 -0.42
CA ILE A 56 -6.69 -10.87 0.80
C ILE A 56 -6.59 -12.40 0.90
N GLY A 57 -6.50 -12.86 2.14
CA GLY A 57 -6.83 -14.22 2.55
C GLY A 57 -7.99 -14.25 3.56
N GLU A 58 -8.36 -15.45 3.99
CA GLU A 58 -9.47 -15.70 4.93
C GLU A 58 -9.37 -14.85 6.21
N TYR A 59 -8.19 -14.86 6.86
CA TYR A 59 -7.90 -14.16 8.12
C TYR A 59 -7.21 -12.80 7.91
N SER A 60 -7.66 -12.02 6.92
CA SER A 60 -7.12 -10.67 6.70
C SER A 60 -7.58 -9.70 7.78
N ASP A 61 -6.68 -8.84 8.24
CA ASP A 61 -6.99 -7.76 9.17
C ASP A 61 -7.74 -6.62 8.44
N LEU A 62 -8.52 -5.83 9.18
CA LEU A 62 -9.14 -4.60 8.69
C LEU A 62 -8.25 -3.41 9.05
N ASP A 63 -7.45 -2.93 8.09
CA ASP A 63 -6.59 -1.75 8.27
C ASP A 63 -7.34 -0.49 7.82
N ILE A 64 -7.91 0.29 8.75
CA ILE A 64 -8.70 1.50 8.47
C ILE A 64 -7.94 2.78 8.85
N PHE A 65 -8.07 3.80 8.01
CA PHE A 65 -7.55 5.14 8.23
C PHE A 65 -8.66 6.17 8.05
N ILE A 66 -8.78 7.07 9.03
CA ILE A 66 -9.78 8.14 9.05
C ILE A 66 -9.04 9.47 8.84
N LEU A 67 -9.41 10.21 7.79
CA LEU A 67 -8.83 11.50 7.44
C LEU A 67 -9.86 12.61 7.58
N SER A 68 -9.48 13.71 8.24
CA SER A 68 -10.27 14.92 8.35
C SER A 68 -9.74 16.04 7.46
N GLU A 69 -10.66 16.79 6.85
CA GLU A 69 -10.37 18.03 6.11
C GLU A 69 -9.97 19.17 7.06
N GLU A 70 -10.20 19.03 8.35
CA GLU A 70 -9.86 20.03 9.34
C GLU A 70 -8.41 19.93 9.80
N LYS A 71 -7.87 21.07 10.23
CA LYS A 71 -6.61 21.12 10.98
C LYS A 71 -6.74 20.36 12.30
N GLY A 72 -5.67 19.71 12.74
CA GLY A 72 -5.71 18.88 13.96
C GLY A 72 -6.20 19.62 15.20
N CYS A 73 -5.93 20.92 15.31
CA CYS A 73 -6.42 21.77 16.41
C CYS A 73 -7.94 22.01 16.39
N ASN A 74 -8.61 21.80 15.26
CA ASN A 74 -10.04 22.02 15.07
C ASN A 74 -10.84 20.71 15.13
N VAL A 75 -10.19 19.56 14.94
CA VAL A 75 -10.83 18.24 15.06
C VAL A 75 -11.32 18.05 16.50
N LYS A 76 -12.64 17.98 16.68
CA LYS A 76 -13.24 17.84 18.01
C LYS A 76 -12.94 16.46 18.59
N ARG A 77 -12.60 16.45 19.89
CA ARG A 77 -12.32 15.21 20.63
C ARG A 77 -13.53 14.28 20.67
N ILE A 78 -14.74 14.81 20.84
CA ILE A 78 -15.96 13.98 20.93
C ILE A 78 -16.25 13.28 19.58
N ASP A 79 -16.14 14.02 18.48
CA ASP A 79 -16.28 13.48 17.12
C ASP A 79 -15.22 12.41 16.85
N THR A 80 -13.99 12.62 17.32
CA THR A 80 -12.93 11.61 17.24
C THR A 80 -13.33 10.32 17.98
N LEU A 81 -13.80 10.43 19.22
CA LEU A 81 -14.19 9.26 20.01
C LEU A 81 -15.36 8.50 19.37
N GLU A 82 -16.37 9.22 18.86
CA GLU A 82 -17.49 8.62 18.13
C GLU A 82 -17.01 7.85 16.89
N LEU A 83 -16.19 8.47 16.03
CA LEU A 83 -15.68 7.85 14.80
C LEU A 83 -14.84 6.59 15.10
N LEU A 84 -13.99 6.64 16.13
CA LEU A 84 -13.17 5.49 16.54
C LEU A 84 -14.02 4.36 17.12
N ALA A 85 -15.03 4.68 17.95
CA ALA A 85 -15.97 3.70 18.48
C ALA A 85 -16.76 3.03 17.35
N THR A 86 -17.28 3.82 16.39
CA THR A 86 -17.97 3.30 15.21
C THR A 86 -17.07 2.36 14.40
N ALA A 87 -15.81 2.72 14.16
CA ALA A 87 -14.88 1.84 13.44
C ALA A 87 -14.62 0.51 14.18
N ILE A 88 -14.53 0.54 15.52
CA ILE A 88 -14.40 -0.66 16.37
C ILE A 88 -15.64 -1.55 16.29
N ASP A 89 -16.83 -0.95 16.35
CA ASP A 89 -18.09 -1.70 16.29
C ASP A 89 -18.30 -2.34 14.92
N ILE A 90 -17.97 -1.63 13.83
CA ILE A 90 -17.98 -2.18 12.47
C ILE A 90 -16.99 -3.34 12.36
N ASN A 91 -15.77 -3.20 12.89
CA ASN A 91 -14.77 -4.28 12.88
C ASN A 91 -15.30 -5.54 13.56
N LYS A 92 -15.93 -5.41 14.74
CA LYS A 92 -16.53 -6.52 15.49
C LYS A 92 -17.71 -7.14 14.75
N ARG A 93 -18.61 -6.31 14.21
CA ARG A 93 -19.82 -6.76 13.49
C ARG A 93 -19.49 -7.55 12.22
N LEU A 94 -18.42 -7.16 11.54
CA LEU A 94 -17.92 -7.84 10.34
C LEU A 94 -16.94 -8.98 10.66
N GLU A 95 -16.76 -9.32 11.94
CA GLU A 95 -15.95 -10.44 12.42
C GLU A 95 -14.47 -10.39 11.98
N TYR A 96 -13.93 -9.17 11.82
CA TYR A 96 -12.49 -9.00 11.60
C TYR A 96 -11.70 -9.20 12.90
N PRO A 97 -10.42 -9.62 12.81
CA PRO A 97 -9.52 -9.62 13.98
C PRO A 97 -9.49 -8.26 14.67
N GLU A 98 -9.25 -8.26 15.99
CA GLU A 98 -9.12 -7.02 16.75
C GLU A 98 -7.96 -6.16 16.23
N PHE A 99 -8.12 -4.84 16.31
CA PHE A 99 -7.06 -3.90 15.92
C PHE A 99 -5.77 -4.15 16.72
N SER A 100 -4.67 -4.33 16.00
CA SER A 100 -3.39 -4.67 16.61
C SER A 100 -2.86 -3.59 17.56
N ASN A 101 -2.10 -4.02 18.58
CA ASN A 101 -1.48 -3.14 19.59
C ASN A 101 -2.50 -2.19 20.26
N ASP A 102 -3.67 -2.70 20.63
CA ASP A 102 -4.72 -1.95 21.32
C ASP A 102 -5.14 -0.67 20.56
N GLY A 103 -5.27 -0.79 19.24
CA GLY A 103 -5.67 0.32 18.39
C GLY A 103 -4.65 1.46 18.29
N LYS A 104 -3.37 1.24 18.62
CA LYS A 104 -2.30 2.28 18.60
C LYS A 104 -2.25 3.17 17.35
N TYR A 105 -2.70 2.70 16.19
CA TYR A 105 -2.68 3.45 14.94
C TYR A 105 -4.06 3.88 14.43
N LEU A 106 -5.12 3.54 15.18
CA LEU A 106 -6.49 3.93 14.90
C LEU A 106 -6.69 5.37 15.39
N HIS A 107 -6.58 6.32 14.47
CA HIS A 107 -6.66 7.75 14.74
C HIS A 107 -7.44 8.47 13.64
N VAL A 108 -7.98 9.64 13.98
CA VAL A 108 -8.47 10.62 13.00
C VAL A 108 -7.30 11.55 12.66
N TYR A 109 -6.72 11.38 11.49
CA TYR A 109 -5.59 12.18 11.02
C TYR A 109 -6.07 13.46 10.34
N SER A 110 -5.44 14.60 10.61
CA SER A 110 -5.67 15.83 9.85
C SER A 110 -4.97 15.74 8.49
N PHE A 111 -5.74 15.76 7.40
CA PHE A 111 -5.19 15.78 6.05
C PHE A 111 -4.40 17.07 5.75
N PRO A 112 -4.87 18.28 6.14
CA PRO A 112 -4.04 19.48 6.01
C PRO A 112 -2.70 19.38 6.75
N ASP A 113 -2.67 18.83 7.97
CA ASP A 113 -1.41 18.66 8.71
C ASP A 113 -0.49 17.64 8.06
N MET A 114 -1.05 16.57 7.47
CA MET A 114 -0.29 15.57 6.70
C MET A 114 0.45 16.20 5.51
N LEU A 115 -0.13 17.19 4.84
CA LEU A 115 0.51 17.90 3.73
C LEU A 115 1.52 18.96 4.18
N ASP A 116 1.32 19.56 5.36
CA ASP A 116 2.21 20.58 5.90
C ASP A 116 3.45 19.98 6.56
N ALA A 117 3.31 18.83 7.21
CA ALA A 117 4.42 18.07 7.79
C ALA A 117 5.24 17.31 6.74
N LEU A 118 4.85 17.32 5.46
CA LEU A 118 5.46 16.51 4.42
C LEU A 118 6.99 16.75 4.31
N GLY A 119 7.77 15.73 4.68
CA GLY A 119 9.23 15.77 4.70
C GLY A 119 9.86 16.41 5.95
N ALA A 120 9.06 16.81 6.95
CA ALA A 120 9.52 17.31 8.23
C ALA A 120 9.72 16.16 9.24
N PRO A 121 10.49 16.36 10.33
CA PRO A 121 10.65 15.34 11.39
C PRO A 121 9.33 14.93 12.04
N ASP A 122 8.40 15.87 12.14
CA ASP A 122 7.08 15.68 12.76
C ASP A 122 6.14 14.76 11.94
N ASP A 123 6.48 14.54 10.66
CA ASP A 123 5.78 13.62 9.75
C ASP A 123 5.81 12.18 10.27
N ASP A 124 6.94 11.74 10.85
CA ASP A 124 7.11 10.40 11.41
C ASP A 124 6.50 10.29 12.81
N VAL A 125 6.73 11.30 13.67
CA VAL A 125 6.30 11.29 15.08
C VAL A 125 4.78 11.13 15.18
N ARG A 126 4.03 11.82 14.32
CA ARG A 126 2.57 11.77 14.27
C ARG A 126 2.00 10.68 13.35
N ASN A 127 2.86 9.80 12.79
CA ASN A 127 2.48 8.75 11.85
C ASN A 127 1.81 9.27 10.55
N LEU A 128 1.96 10.57 10.24
CA LEU A 128 1.40 11.21 9.05
C LEU A 128 2.07 10.70 7.77
N PHE A 129 3.38 10.45 7.84
CA PHE A 129 4.15 9.87 6.74
C PHE A 129 3.59 8.51 6.34
N THR A 130 3.44 7.59 7.30
CA THR A 130 2.88 6.26 7.07
C THR A 130 1.47 6.35 6.49
N ALA A 131 0.59 7.16 7.07
CA ALA A 131 -0.78 7.33 6.59
C ALA A 131 -0.80 7.83 5.12
N ARG A 132 0.06 8.79 4.77
CA ARG A 132 0.20 9.31 3.40
C ARG A 132 0.70 8.25 2.42
N MET A 133 1.67 7.43 2.83
CA MET A 133 2.19 6.34 2.00
C MET A 133 1.14 5.27 1.78
N LEU A 134 0.38 4.90 2.80
CA LEU A 134 -0.71 3.93 2.66
C LEU A 134 -1.83 4.47 1.76
N LEU A 135 -2.17 5.76 1.90
CA LEU A 135 -3.11 6.46 1.02
C LEU A 135 -2.68 6.34 -0.46
N LEU A 136 -1.41 6.59 -0.79
CA LEU A 136 -0.96 6.54 -2.18
C LEU A 136 -0.72 5.12 -2.71
N LEU A 137 -0.20 4.23 -1.86
CA LEU A 137 0.37 2.97 -2.31
C LEU A 137 -0.59 1.79 -2.23
N GLU A 138 -1.54 1.78 -1.30
CA GLU A 138 -2.39 0.60 -1.11
C GLU A 138 -3.78 0.90 -0.58
N SER A 139 -4.32 2.11 -0.77
CA SER A 139 -5.62 2.45 -0.21
C SER A 139 -6.81 2.21 -1.16
N ARG A 140 -7.98 1.98 -0.55
CA ARG A 140 -9.29 1.98 -1.21
C ARG A 140 -10.34 2.71 -0.35
N PRO A 141 -11.19 3.58 -0.93
CA PRO A 141 -12.16 4.35 -0.17
C PRO A 141 -13.24 3.44 0.42
N VAL A 142 -13.60 3.70 1.67
CA VAL A 142 -14.72 3.05 2.35
C VAL A 142 -15.83 4.02 2.77
N PHE A 143 -15.52 5.32 2.91
CA PHE A 143 -16.50 6.36 3.20
C PHE A 143 -16.08 7.70 2.57
N ASN A 144 -17.05 8.42 2.00
CA ASN A 144 -16.86 9.72 1.35
C ASN A 144 -15.81 9.69 0.22
N ASP A 145 -16.13 8.96 -0.85
CA ASP A 145 -15.28 8.79 -2.04
C ASP A 145 -14.90 10.09 -2.73
N GLU A 146 -15.78 11.09 -2.69
CA GLU A 146 -15.52 12.39 -3.29
C GLU A 146 -14.37 13.10 -2.58
N LEU A 147 -14.38 13.10 -1.25
CA LEU A 147 -13.31 13.68 -0.44
C LEU A 147 -12.02 12.86 -0.54
N TYR A 148 -12.12 11.52 -0.56
CA TYR A 148 -10.96 10.65 -0.83
C TYR A 148 -10.26 11.01 -2.15
N LYS A 149 -11.03 11.20 -3.25
CA LYS A 149 -10.47 11.58 -4.55
C LYS A 149 -9.77 12.94 -4.48
N LYS A 150 -10.32 13.91 -3.74
CA LYS A 150 -9.69 15.22 -3.49
C LYS A 150 -8.39 15.07 -2.69
N TYR A 151 -8.32 14.15 -1.73
CA TYR A 151 -7.10 13.86 -0.98
C TYR A 151 -5.99 13.29 -1.85
N ILE A 152 -6.32 12.37 -2.76
CA ILE A 152 -5.37 11.84 -3.74
C ILE A 152 -4.83 12.98 -4.64
N ASP A 153 -5.71 13.77 -5.28
CA ASP A 153 -5.29 14.89 -6.14
C ASP A 153 -4.39 15.89 -5.39
N ARG A 154 -4.80 16.34 -4.19
CA ARG A 154 -4.02 17.31 -3.41
C ARG A 154 -2.66 16.76 -2.97
N THR A 155 -2.60 15.48 -2.62
CA THR A 155 -1.35 14.81 -2.26
C THR A 155 -0.42 14.73 -3.47
N VAL A 156 -0.92 14.25 -4.61
CA VAL A 156 -0.14 14.18 -5.86
C VAL A 156 0.32 15.58 -6.27
N LYS A 157 -0.58 16.57 -6.25
CA LYS A 157 -0.26 17.98 -6.54
C LYS A 157 0.88 18.52 -5.65
N LYS A 158 0.93 18.16 -4.36
CA LYS A 158 2.00 18.56 -3.44
C LYS A 158 3.37 18.02 -3.88
N TYR A 159 3.46 16.78 -4.36
CA TYR A 159 4.71 16.22 -4.92
C TYR A 159 5.10 16.85 -6.27
N PHE A 160 4.14 17.42 -7.00
CA PHE A 160 4.34 18.15 -8.25
C PHE A 160 4.56 19.66 -8.06
N ARG A 161 4.69 20.17 -6.82
CA ARG A 161 4.81 21.61 -6.52
C ARG A 161 5.91 22.33 -7.32
N ASP A 162 6.98 21.61 -7.66
CA ASP A 162 8.14 22.14 -8.36
C ASP A 162 8.09 21.95 -9.88
N SER A 163 6.98 21.46 -10.45
CA SER A 163 6.87 21.07 -11.87
C SER A 163 6.58 22.23 -12.82
N VAL A 164 5.93 23.30 -12.35
CA VAL A 164 5.45 24.40 -13.20
C VAL A 164 6.62 25.07 -13.93
N GLY A 165 6.52 25.14 -15.26
CA GLY A 165 7.53 25.76 -16.13
C GLY A 165 8.84 24.97 -16.31
N LYS A 166 8.99 23.79 -15.70
CA LYS A 166 10.25 23.02 -15.72
C LYS A 166 10.18 21.82 -16.67
N LYS A 167 10.75 21.94 -17.87
CA LYS A 167 10.89 20.85 -18.85
C LYS A 167 11.70 19.64 -18.35
N SER A 168 12.55 19.85 -17.34
CA SER A 168 13.41 18.83 -16.74
C SER A 168 12.90 18.31 -15.40
N PHE A 169 11.65 18.64 -15.02
CA PHE A 169 11.04 18.17 -13.78
C PHE A 169 11.10 16.64 -13.70
N ARG A 170 11.41 16.15 -12.49
CA ARG A 170 11.44 14.74 -12.16
C ARG A 170 10.73 14.55 -10.85
N LEU A 171 10.01 13.45 -10.73
CA LEU A 171 9.23 13.12 -9.54
C LEU A 171 10.10 12.53 -8.42
N LEU A 172 11.35 13.01 -8.29
CA LEU A 172 12.33 12.51 -7.33
C LEU A 172 11.84 12.64 -5.90
N PHE A 173 11.04 13.67 -5.60
CA PHE A 173 10.51 13.82 -4.26
C PHE A 173 9.59 12.66 -3.86
N LEU A 174 8.62 12.29 -4.70
CA LEU A 174 7.76 11.13 -4.45
C LEU A 174 8.57 9.83 -4.42
N ILE A 175 9.48 9.65 -5.38
CA ILE A 175 10.34 8.46 -5.44
C ILE A 175 11.12 8.31 -4.13
N ASN A 176 11.73 9.38 -3.63
CA ASN A 176 12.48 9.38 -2.39
C ASN A 176 11.58 9.09 -1.18
N ASP A 177 10.36 9.63 -1.13
CA ASP A 177 9.43 9.37 -0.02
C ASP A 177 8.95 7.91 -0.01
N ILE A 178 8.70 7.32 -1.19
CA ILE A 178 8.39 5.88 -1.33
C ILE A 178 9.58 5.00 -0.91
N LEU A 179 10.81 5.36 -1.31
CA LEU A 179 12.01 4.63 -0.90
C LEU A 179 12.30 4.80 0.60
N ARG A 180 12.05 5.98 1.17
CA ARG A 180 12.09 6.22 2.62
C ARG A 180 11.07 5.32 3.33
N TYR A 181 9.87 5.15 2.77
CA TYR A 181 8.85 4.28 3.35
C TYR A 181 9.32 2.83 3.42
N TRP A 182 9.97 2.36 2.35
CA TRP A 182 10.61 1.03 2.34
C TRP A 182 11.61 0.87 3.49
N ARG A 183 12.54 1.81 3.65
CA ARG A 183 13.52 1.75 4.76
C ARG A 183 12.84 1.81 6.13
N THR A 184 11.79 2.61 6.25
CA THR A 184 11.01 2.74 7.49
C THR A 184 10.36 1.41 7.86
N VAL A 185 9.73 0.70 6.92
CA VAL A 185 9.13 -0.61 7.21
C VAL A 185 10.17 -1.69 7.51
N CYS A 186 11.37 -1.63 6.90
CA CYS A 186 12.49 -2.49 7.26
C CYS A 186 12.97 -2.25 8.70
N LEU A 187 13.17 -0.99 9.09
CA LEU A 187 13.60 -0.64 10.45
C LEU A 187 12.52 -0.95 11.50
N ASN A 188 11.24 -0.75 11.17
CA ASN A 188 10.12 -1.12 12.04
C ASN A 188 10.05 -2.64 12.30
N TYR A 189 10.53 -3.46 11.36
CA TYR A 189 10.71 -4.89 11.58
C TYR A 189 11.88 -5.16 12.54
N GLU A 190 13.04 -4.52 12.34
CA GLU A 190 14.20 -4.67 13.21
C GLU A 190 13.92 -4.28 14.67
N LEU A 191 13.06 -3.28 14.90
CA LEU A 191 12.65 -2.90 16.26
C LEU A 191 11.91 -4.01 17.03
N VAL A 192 11.22 -4.91 16.32
CA VAL A 192 10.38 -5.94 16.97
C VAL A 192 10.90 -7.37 16.79
N ARG A 193 11.95 -7.58 16.00
CA ARG A 193 12.44 -8.94 15.65
C ARG A 193 12.92 -9.76 16.84
N ASN A 194 13.40 -9.09 17.89
CA ASN A 194 13.94 -9.75 19.09
C ASN A 194 12.87 -9.96 20.17
N ASP A 195 11.66 -9.43 19.98
CA ASP A 195 10.56 -9.58 20.92
C ASP A 195 9.64 -10.74 20.49
N GLN A 196 9.78 -11.88 21.18
CA GLN A 196 8.97 -13.07 20.90
C GLN A 196 7.47 -12.87 21.17
N SER A 197 7.08 -11.87 21.96
CA SER A 197 5.68 -11.52 22.19
C SER A 197 5.03 -10.81 20.99
N LYS A 198 5.85 -10.31 20.06
CA LYS A 198 5.40 -9.60 18.86
C LYS A 198 5.33 -10.53 17.64
N PRO A 199 4.44 -10.25 16.68
CA PRO A 199 4.29 -11.06 15.46
C PRO A 199 5.40 -10.79 14.43
N TRP A 200 6.67 -10.80 14.85
CA TRP A 200 7.81 -10.42 14.01
C TRP A 200 7.97 -11.31 12.77
N ARG A 201 7.63 -12.60 12.87
CA ARG A 201 7.66 -13.51 11.72
C ARG A 201 6.65 -13.13 10.64
N LYS A 202 5.38 -12.87 11.03
CA LYS A 202 4.33 -12.37 10.10
C LYS A 202 4.83 -11.08 9.42
N LYS A 203 5.46 -10.18 10.18
CA LYS A 203 6.07 -8.95 9.64
C LYS A 203 7.20 -9.23 8.65
N ASN A 204 8.13 -10.12 8.96
CA ASN A 204 9.24 -10.50 8.08
C ASN A 204 8.75 -11.04 6.73
N ILE A 205 7.79 -11.95 6.77
CA ILE A 205 7.20 -12.56 5.57
C ILE A 205 6.49 -11.50 4.73
N ASN A 206 5.64 -10.67 5.34
CA ASN A 206 4.99 -9.57 4.61
C ASN A 206 6.01 -8.55 4.07
N LEU A 207 7.14 -8.34 4.76
CA LEU A 207 8.21 -7.46 4.32
C LEU A 207 8.89 -7.99 3.04
N LYS A 208 9.20 -9.29 3.01
CA LYS A 208 9.83 -9.99 1.88
C LYS A 208 8.97 -10.05 0.61
N PHE A 209 7.64 -10.00 0.76
CA PHE A 209 6.70 -10.11 -0.35
C PHE A 209 5.82 -8.85 -0.47
N SER A 210 4.62 -8.84 0.14
CA SER A 210 3.60 -7.80 -0.07
C SER A 210 4.11 -6.36 0.06
N ARG A 211 4.93 -6.04 1.07
CA ARG A 211 5.48 -4.68 1.26
C ARG A 211 6.51 -4.33 0.19
N MET A 212 7.37 -5.27 -0.16
CA MET A 212 8.35 -5.12 -1.25
C MET A 212 7.64 -4.85 -2.58
N LEU A 213 6.60 -5.63 -2.91
CA LEU A 213 5.76 -5.42 -4.10
C LEU A 213 5.07 -4.06 -4.09
N THR A 214 4.51 -3.65 -2.94
CA THR A 214 3.81 -2.37 -2.79
C THR A 214 4.70 -1.19 -3.13
N VAL A 215 5.94 -1.20 -2.61
CA VAL A 215 6.93 -0.16 -2.88
C VAL A 215 7.43 -0.27 -4.32
N PHE A 216 8.07 -1.39 -4.67
CA PHE A 216 8.84 -1.47 -5.91
C PHE A 216 7.97 -1.66 -7.15
N GLY A 217 6.80 -2.29 -7.01
CA GLY A 217 5.76 -2.30 -8.05
C GLY A 217 5.23 -0.90 -8.34
N THR A 218 5.20 0.00 -7.35
CA THR A 218 4.86 1.42 -7.58
C THR A 218 6.02 2.21 -8.16
N ILE A 219 7.27 1.96 -7.72
CA ILE A 219 8.46 2.60 -8.27
C ILE A 219 8.62 2.29 -9.77
N MET A 220 8.34 1.04 -10.18
CA MET A 220 8.57 0.57 -11.54
C MET A 220 8.00 1.49 -12.65
N PRO A 221 6.69 1.80 -12.68
CA PRO A 221 6.14 2.70 -13.69
C PRO A 221 6.67 4.15 -13.61
N LEU A 222 7.07 4.62 -12.41
CA LEU A 222 7.61 5.97 -12.21
C LEU A 222 9.00 6.15 -12.86
N ILE A 223 9.78 5.07 -12.91
CA ILE A 223 11.15 5.08 -13.44
C ILE A 223 11.24 4.60 -14.89
N ALA A 224 10.27 3.80 -15.34
CA ALA A 224 10.15 3.36 -16.71
C ALA A 224 9.68 4.49 -17.64
N THR A 225 8.86 5.41 -17.13
CA THR A 225 8.37 6.58 -17.87
C THR A 225 9.27 7.80 -17.62
N PRO A 226 9.76 8.51 -18.66
CA PRO A 226 10.68 9.62 -18.47
C PRO A 226 10.08 10.86 -17.77
N SER A 227 8.76 11.04 -17.83
CA SER A 227 8.06 12.20 -17.24
C SER A 227 6.57 11.90 -16.98
N PRO A 228 6.21 11.09 -15.96
CA PRO A 228 4.81 10.87 -15.62
C PRO A 228 4.16 12.20 -15.20
N ASN A 229 2.97 12.49 -15.75
CA ASN A 229 2.14 13.62 -15.33
C ASN A 229 1.28 13.25 -14.12
N ARG A 230 0.56 14.23 -13.54
CA ARG A 230 -0.25 14.01 -12.33
C ARG A 230 -1.34 12.98 -12.57
N GLU A 231 -1.98 13.05 -13.72
CA GLU A 231 -3.09 12.19 -14.12
C GLU A 231 -2.63 10.72 -14.21
N ALA A 232 -1.41 10.47 -14.69
CA ALA A 232 -0.81 9.14 -14.70
C ALA A 232 -0.55 8.62 -13.28
N ILE A 233 -0.08 9.47 -12.35
CA ILE A 233 0.12 9.07 -10.95
C ILE A 233 -1.21 8.74 -10.28
N GLU A 234 -2.24 9.56 -10.48
CA GLU A 234 -3.59 9.31 -9.97
C GLU A 234 -4.23 8.06 -10.59
N ALA A 235 -3.92 7.74 -11.83
CA ALA A 235 -4.36 6.49 -12.44
C ALA A 235 -3.66 5.27 -11.80
N LEU A 236 -2.37 5.40 -11.46
CA LEU A 236 -1.63 4.34 -10.78
C LEU A 236 -2.16 4.07 -9.37
N THR A 237 -2.59 5.09 -8.60
CA THR A 237 -3.14 4.86 -7.25
C THR A 237 -4.36 3.93 -7.24
N LYS A 238 -5.10 3.86 -8.35
CA LYS A 238 -6.27 2.97 -8.54
C LYS A 238 -5.90 1.52 -8.87
N LYS A 239 -4.62 1.25 -9.15
CA LYS A 239 -4.10 -0.08 -9.49
C LYS A 239 -3.54 -0.78 -8.25
N THR A 240 -3.69 -2.10 -8.21
CA THR A 240 -3.00 -2.96 -7.25
C THR A 240 -1.48 -2.88 -7.46
N PRO A 241 -0.66 -3.19 -6.44
CA PRO A 241 0.79 -3.23 -6.60
C PRO A 241 1.29 -4.13 -7.75
N MET A 242 0.63 -5.28 -7.97
CA MET A 242 0.97 -6.20 -9.06
C MET A 242 0.65 -5.60 -10.43
N GLU A 243 -0.51 -4.95 -10.58
CA GLU A 243 -0.86 -4.24 -11.83
C GLU A 243 0.12 -3.10 -12.12
N ARG A 244 0.55 -2.34 -11.10
CA ARG A 244 1.55 -1.26 -11.30
C ARG A 244 2.88 -1.81 -11.80
N LEU A 245 3.33 -2.93 -11.23
CA LEU A 245 4.55 -3.61 -11.69
C LEU A 245 4.42 -4.02 -13.16
N ALA A 246 3.33 -4.68 -13.54
CA ALA A 246 3.06 -5.10 -14.91
C ALA A 246 3.01 -3.91 -15.89
N ILE A 247 2.31 -2.83 -15.53
CA ILE A 247 2.26 -1.58 -16.32
C ILE A 247 3.66 -0.98 -16.49
N GLY A 248 4.46 -0.96 -15.42
CA GLY A 248 5.82 -0.44 -15.48
C GLY A 248 6.75 -1.27 -16.38
N LEU A 249 6.57 -2.59 -16.40
CA LEU A 249 7.26 -3.49 -17.34
C LEU A 249 6.80 -3.25 -18.78
N ASP A 250 5.50 -3.06 -19.01
CA ASP A 250 4.96 -2.72 -20.35
C ASP A 250 5.54 -1.41 -20.88
N TYR A 251 5.74 -0.40 -20.01
CA TYR A 251 6.39 0.86 -20.39
C TYR A 251 7.83 0.70 -20.87
N LEU A 252 8.52 -0.37 -20.50
CA LEU A 252 9.85 -0.65 -21.06
C LEU A 252 9.77 -1.06 -22.53
N GLY A 253 8.65 -1.64 -22.98
CA GLY A 253 8.51 -2.25 -24.30
C GLY A 253 9.59 -3.31 -24.57
N ASP A 254 9.94 -4.10 -23.56
CA ASP A 254 10.95 -5.17 -23.62
C ASP A 254 10.38 -6.44 -22.99
N ASN A 255 10.32 -7.52 -23.76
CA ASN A 255 9.70 -8.78 -23.36
C ASN A 255 10.71 -9.79 -22.79
N SER A 256 11.97 -9.39 -22.60
CA SER A 256 13.02 -10.28 -22.10
C SER A 256 12.79 -10.81 -20.68
N MET A 257 11.86 -10.22 -19.92
CA MET A 257 11.51 -10.66 -18.57
C MET A 257 10.18 -11.44 -18.51
N GLU A 258 9.54 -11.77 -19.64
CA GLU A 258 8.22 -12.44 -19.65
C GLU A 258 8.23 -13.76 -18.86
N GLU A 259 9.22 -14.65 -19.09
CA GLU A 259 9.29 -15.94 -18.39
C GLU A 259 9.59 -15.76 -16.90
N LYS A 260 10.53 -14.87 -16.55
CA LYS A 260 10.81 -14.54 -15.14
C LYS A 260 9.59 -13.91 -14.44
N PHE A 261 8.78 -13.15 -15.18
CA PHE A 261 7.56 -12.55 -14.63
C PHE A 261 6.50 -13.61 -14.34
N LYS A 262 6.33 -14.63 -15.20
CA LYS A 262 5.44 -15.77 -14.90
C LYS A 262 5.87 -16.50 -13.64
N GLU A 263 7.17 -16.82 -13.51
CA GLU A 263 7.71 -17.43 -12.29
C GLU A 263 7.48 -16.54 -11.06
N PHE A 264 7.67 -15.23 -11.19
CA PHE A 264 7.40 -14.26 -10.13
C PHE A 264 5.92 -14.27 -9.68
N LEU A 265 4.99 -14.38 -10.62
CA LEU A 265 3.56 -14.52 -10.34
C LEU A 265 3.28 -15.81 -9.56
N ASP A 266 3.84 -16.94 -10.00
CA ASP A 266 3.67 -18.24 -9.33
C ASP A 266 4.21 -18.19 -7.89
N VAL A 267 5.40 -17.60 -7.68
CA VAL A 267 6.00 -17.40 -6.36
C VAL A 267 5.11 -16.52 -5.47
N TYR A 268 4.53 -15.45 -6.01
CA TYR A 268 3.63 -14.61 -5.21
C TYR A 268 2.33 -15.35 -4.84
N GLU A 269 1.78 -16.17 -5.75
CA GLU A 269 0.61 -16.98 -5.47
C GLU A 269 0.88 -18.06 -4.40
N GLU A 270 2.02 -18.76 -4.51
CA GLU A 270 2.49 -19.69 -3.48
C GLU A 270 2.59 -18.99 -2.12
N PHE A 271 3.13 -17.77 -2.07
CA PHE A 271 3.23 -16.97 -0.85
C PHE A 271 1.84 -16.68 -0.25
N LEU A 272 0.86 -16.30 -1.06
CA LEU A 272 -0.50 -16.02 -0.59
C LEU A 272 -1.16 -17.28 -0.02
N LYS A 273 -0.99 -18.44 -0.67
CA LYS A 273 -1.49 -19.74 -0.17
C LYS A 273 -0.82 -20.13 1.16
N LEU A 274 0.49 -19.91 1.29
CA LEU A 274 1.21 -20.14 2.55
C LEU A 274 0.68 -19.23 3.67
N LYS A 275 0.49 -17.94 3.38
CA LYS A 275 -0.05 -16.97 4.32
C LYS A 275 -1.43 -17.37 4.86
N GLU A 276 -2.30 -17.93 4.03
CA GLU A 276 -3.62 -18.45 4.43
C GLU A 276 -3.51 -19.66 5.35
N LYS A 277 -2.70 -20.66 4.99
CA LYS A 277 -2.47 -21.85 5.80
C LYS A 277 -1.93 -21.52 7.19
N MET A 278 -1.15 -20.45 7.31
CA MET A 278 -0.51 -20.08 8.55
C MET A 278 -1.46 -19.47 9.59
N LYS A 279 -2.67 -19.00 9.19
CA LYS A 279 -3.73 -18.37 10.01
C LYS A 279 -3.23 -17.22 10.92
N SER A 280 -2.41 -17.55 11.90
CA SER A 280 -1.68 -16.66 12.83
C SER A 280 -0.42 -17.28 13.48
N LYS A 281 -0.09 -18.57 13.24
CA LYS A 281 1.08 -19.25 13.81
C LYS A 281 2.24 -19.28 12.80
N PRO A 282 3.35 -18.57 13.05
CA PRO A 282 4.44 -18.51 12.09
C PRO A 282 5.34 -19.76 12.18
N ALA A 283 4.99 -20.79 11.41
CA ALA A 283 5.75 -22.04 11.31
C ALA A 283 6.76 -22.10 10.13
N LEU A 284 7.09 -20.98 9.46
CA LEU A 284 8.05 -21.03 8.34
C LEU A 284 9.51 -21.28 8.78
N ASP A 285 9.90 -20.87 9.99
CA ASP A 285 11.26 -21.15 10.51
C ASP A 285 11.48 -22.62 10.93
N LYS A 286 10.42 -23.44 10.98
CA LYS A 286 10.52 -24.89 11.22
C LYS A 286 10.20 -25.71 9.96
N SER A 287 9.97 -25.03 8.83
CA SER A 287 9.76 -25.69 7.56
C SER A 287 11.13 -26.06 6.98
N ASP A 288 11.44 -27.35 6.95
CA ASP A 288 12.59 -27.89 6.21
C ASP A 288 12.39 -27.83 4.68
N ASP A 289 11.25 -27.34 4.22
CA ASP A 289 10.95 -27.10 2.82
C ASP A 289 11.90 -26.05 2.23
N SER A 290 12.80 -26.49 1.34
CA SER A 290 13.74 -25.62 0.63
C SER A 290 13.02 -24.54 -0.19
N ARG A 291 11.83 -24.84 -0.71
CA ARG A 291 11.06 -23.91 -1.54
C ARG A 291 10.67 -22.64 -0.77
N VAL A 292 10.26 -22.79 0.48
CA VAL A 292 9.93 -21.66 1.38
C VAL A 292 11.11 -20.71 1.57
N LYS A 293 12.34 -21.24 1.57
CA LYS A 293 13.56 -20.46 1.75
C LYS A 293 14.02 -19.79 0.45
N GLU A 294 13.75 -20.41 -0.69
CA GLU A 294 14.13 -19.91 -2.03
C GLU A 294 13.18 -18.84 -2.56
N MET A 295 11.88 -18.93 -2.28
CA MET A 295 10.86 -18.00 -2.81
C MET A 295 11.20 -16.51 -2.58
N PRO A 296 11.63 -16.05 -1.39
CA PRO A 296 12.02 -14.66 -1.20
C PRO A 296 13.19 -14.19 -2.07
N GLU A 297 14.16 -15.08 -2.34
CA GLU A 297 15.30 -14.78 -3.21
C GLU A 297 14.81 -14.59 -4.65
N ILE A 298 14.05 -15.54 -5.20
CA ILE A 298 13.48 -15.43 -6.56
C ILE A 298 12.66 -14.13 -6.69
N PHE A 299 11.81 -13.85 -5.71
CA PHE A 299 10.97 -12.66 -5.69
C PHE A 299 11.78 -11.36 -5.70
N SER A 300 12.78 -11.25 -4.83
CA SER A 300 13.60 -10.05 -4.69
C SER A 300 14.56 -9.85 -5.87
N TRP A 301 15.16 -10.91 -6.40
CA TRP A 301 16.01 -10.86 -7.60
C TRP A 301 15.23 -10.44 -8.84
N PHE A 302 13.99 -10.90 -9.00
CA PHE A 302 13.13 -10.42 -10.10
C PHE A 302 12.90 -8.91 -10.01
N LEU A 303 12.54 -8.39 -8.83
CA LEU A 303 12.35 -6.96 -8.64
C LEU A 303 13.65 -6.18 -8.87
N TYR A 304 14.79 -6.71 -8.42
CA TYR A 304 16.10 -6.12 -8.70
C TYR A 304 16.38 -6.03 -10.22
N ASP A 305 16.15 -7.11 -10.96
CA ASP A 305 16.32 -7.15 -12.42
C ASP A 305 15.41 -6.11 -13.11
N CYS A 306 14.16 -5.99 -12.66
CA CYS A 306 13.22 -4.99 -13.16
C CYS A 306 13.74 -3.56 -12.94
N LEU A 307 14.17 -3.24 -11.72
CA LEU A 307 14.62 -1.88 -11.34
C LEU A 307 15.99 -1.51 -11.92
N THR A 308 16.80 -2.50 -12.28
CA THR A 308 18.13 -2.31 -12.90
C THR A 308 18.11 -2.52 -14.42
N HIS A 309 16.94 -2.74 -15.00
CA HIS A 309 16.76 -3.00 -16.42
C HIS A 309 17.43 -1.93 -17.29
N ARG A 310 18.14 -2.36 -18.35
CA ARG A 310 18.96 -1.49 -19.23
C ARG A 310 18.23 -0.30 -19.85
N LYS A 311 16.90 -0.40 -20.02
CA LYS A 311 16.07 0.68 -20.58
C LYS A 311 15.79 1.81 -19.56
N ILE A 312 16.01 1.57 -18.27
CA ILE A 312 15.91 2.60 -17.23
C ILE A 312 17.22 3.41 -17.23
N LYS A 313 17.22 4.53 -17.95
CA LYS A 313 18.43 5.37 -18.10
C LYS A 313 18.58 6.41 -16.98
N LYS A 314 17.57 7.27 -16.81
CA LYS A 314 17.71 8.52 -16.02
C LYS A 314 17.51 8.33 -14.53
N TYR A 315 16.63 7.41 -14.13
CA TYR A 315 16.24 7.21 -12.73
C TYR A 315 17.12 6.22 -11.98
N ARG A 316 17.80 5.30 -12.69
CA ARG A 316 18.60 4.23 -12.08
C ARG A 316 19.59 4.72 -11.03
N LYS A 317 20.28 5.83 -11.29
CA LYS A 317 21.25 6.42 -10.35
C LYS A 317 20.64 7.00 -9.06
N TYR A 318 19.33 7.20 -9.02
CA TYR A 318 18.61 7.69 -7.83
C TYR A 318 17.97 6.55 -7.04
N LEU A 319 18.02 5.32 -7.56
CA LEU A 319 17.47 4.13 -6.92
C LEU A 319 18.49 3.40 -6.05
N ILE A 320 19.65 4.00 -5.72
CA ILE A 320 20.74 3.33 -4.99
C ILE A 320 20.15 2.57 -3.79
N LEU A 321 20.09 1.24 -3.95
CA LEU A 321 19.50 0.26 -3.04
C LEU A 321 20.49 -0.10 -1.94
#